data_AF-A0A9X7F2L3-F1
#
_entry.id   AF-A0A9X7F2L3-F1
#
_cell.length_a   1.000
_cell.length_b   1.000
_cell.length_c   1.000
_cell.angle_alpha   90.00
_cell.angle_beta   90.00
_cell.angle_gamma   90.00
#
_symmetry.space_group_name_H-M   'P 1'
#
loop_
_entity.id
_entity.type
_entity.pdbx_description
1 polymer ?
#
loop_
_entity_poly.entity_id
_entity_poly.type
_entity_poly.pdbx_seq_one_letter_code
_entity_poly.pdbx_strand_id
1 'polypeptide(L)'
;MTEVIAYLIEHFQDFDNCPPPEDLGRLLEDAGFDATEIGNTLMMMEVLFNTSEFYAEPFNSDSLRVFCREEAENLPQEVMGLMQYLVAEHAITYEQREIVIHALMHIPSDEITLDTAKVLVLLVLWMHKSELPVLIGDDLMSALTGQNVMH
;
A
#
# COMPACT_ATOMS: atom_id res chain seq x y z
N MET A 1 6.25 4.79 -9.27
CA MET A 1 5.39 4.91 -8.07
C MET A 1 6.15 4.47 -6.83
N THR A 2 6.78 3.28 -6.84
CA THR A 2 7.63 2.79 -5.75
C THR A 2 8.65 3.82 -5.27
N GLU A 3 9.42 4.41 -6.19
CA GLU A 3 10.46 5.39 -5.86
C GLU A 3 9.90 6.64 -5.18
N VAL A 4 8.73 7.11 -5.64
CA VAL A 4 8.05 8.26 -5.04
C VAL A 4 7.58 7.91 -3.62
N ILE A 5 6.98 6.73 -3.42
CA ILE A 5 6.52 6.29 -2.08
C ILE A 5 7.72 6.12 -1.13
N ALA A 6 8.82 5.54 -1.61
CA ALA A 6 10.07 5.43 -0.85
C ALA A 6 10.56 6.82 -0.42
N TYR A 7 10.61 7.76 -1.37
CA TYR A 7 10.97 9.15 -1.09
C TYR A 7 10.07 9.79 -0.04
N LEU A 8 8.75 9.62 -0.13
CA LEU A 8 7.81 10.18 0.84
C LEU A 8 8.07 9.65 2.25
N ILE A 9 8.23 8.33 2.40
CA ILE A 9 8.48 7.67 3.69
C ILE A 9 9.83 8.13 4.28
N GLU A 10 10.85 8.34 3.43
CA GLU A 10 12.17 8.80 3.87
C GLU A 10 12.21 10.28 4.26
N HIS A 11 11.47 11.14 3.54
CA HIS A 11 11.57 12.60 3.69
C HIS A 11 10.51 13.19 4.62
N PHE A 12 9.43 12.47 4.89
CA PHE A 12 8.33 12.92 5.76
C PHE A 12 8.11 11.92 6.90
N GLN A 13 8.12 12.42 8.14
CA GLN A 13 7.93 11.59 9.33
C GLN A 13 6.59 10.83 9.30
N ASP A 14 5.53 11.49 8.88
CA ASP A 14 4.21 10.91 8.69
C ASP A 14 3.41 11.74 7.67
N PHE A 15 2.26 11.22 7.27
CA PHE A 15 1.43 11.84 6.25
C PHE A 15 0.95 13.27 6.59
N ASP A 16 0.77 13.62 7.86
CA ASP A 16 0.30 14.97 8.23
C ASP A 16 1.34 16.05 7.91
N ASN A 17 2.60 15.66 7.69
CA ASN A 17 3.69 16.55 7.31
C ASN A 17 3.80 16.73 5.79
N CYS A 18 2.99 16.02 4.99
CA CYS A 18 2.97 16.24 3.55
C CYS A 18 2.29 17.57 3.19
N PRO A 19 2.87 18.33 2.25
CA PRO A 19 2.20 19.49 1.68
C PRO A 19 0.93 19.09 0.92
N PRO A 20 0.02 20.05 0.62
CA PRO A 20 -1.16 19.78 -0.19
C PRO A 20 -0.76 19.25 -1.58
N PRO A 21 -1.65 18.51 -2.29
CA PRO A 21 -1.31 17.81 -3.53
C PRO A 21 -0.64 18.67 -4.61
N GLU A 22 -1.08 19.93 -4.76
CA GLU A 22 -0.50 20.86 -5.73
C GLU A 22 0.96 21.22 -5.43
N ASP A 23 1.29 21.41 -4.15
CA ASP A 23 2.64 21.73 -3.70
C ASP A 23 3.51 20.46 -3.61
N LEU A 24 2.92 19.32 -3.25
CA LEU A 24 3.60 18.02 -3.24
C LEU A 24 4.05 17.61 -4.65
N GLY A 25 3.18 17.78 -5.66
CA GLY A 25 3.53 17.48 -7.05
C GLY A 25 4.75 18.27 -7.51
N ARG A 26 4.79 19.58 -7.24
CA ARG A 26 5.95 20.43 -7.57
C ARG A 26 7.22 20.03 -6.83
N LEU A 27 7.10 19.70 -5.54
CA LEU A 27 8.23 19.22 -4.74
C LEU A 27 8.82 17.94 -5.33
N LEU A 28 7.97 17.02 -5.78
CA LEU A 28 8.42 15.77 -6.40
C LEU A 28 9.02 15.99 -7.80
N GLU A 29 8.48 16.93 -8.58
CA GLU A 29 9.09 17.35 -9.86
C GLU A 29 10.48 17.95 -9.62
N ASP A 30 10.63 18.83 -8.62
CA ASP A 30 11.91 19.43 -8.23
C ASP A 30 12.91 18.39 -7.71
N ALA A 31 12.42 17.31 -7.09
CA ALA A 31 13.21 16.14 -6.70
C ALA A 31 13.63 15.25 -7.88
N GLY A 32 13.05 15.47 -9.08
CA GLY A 32 13.42 14.79 -10.31
C GLY A 32 12.55 13.58 -10.68
N PHE A 33 11.41 13.38 -10.00
CA PHE A 33 10.47 12.32 -10.36
C PHE A 33 9.73 12.64 -11.65
N ASP A 34 9.36 11.62 -12.41
CA ASP A 34 8.58 11.82 -13.63
C ASP A 34 7.09 12.06 -13.33
N ALA A 35 6.44 12.81 -14.24
CA ALA A 35 5.04 13.19 -14.07
C ALA A 35 4.08 12.00 -13.98
N THR A 36 4.42 10.85 -14.58
CA THR A 36 3.59 9.64 -14.52
C THR A 36 3.68 9.02 -13.13
N GLU A 37 4.88 8.90 -12.57
CA GLU A 37 5.07 8.38 -11.22
C GLU A 37 4.45 9.27 -10.15
N ILE A 38 4.59 10.58 -10.31
CA ILE A 38 3.95 11.57 -9.44
C ILE A 38 2.43 11.42 -9.53
N GLY A 39 1.88 11.41 -10.75
CA GLY A 39 0.44 11.27 -10.98
C GLY A 39 -0.12 9.98 -10.39
N ASN A 40 0.54 8.85 -10.60
CA ASN A 40 0.12 7.56 -10.06
C ASN A 40 0.13 7.56 -8.53
N THR A 41 1.16 8.15 -7.91
CA THR A 41 1.25 8.23 -6.45
C THR A 41 0.17 9.13 -5.88
N LEU A 42 -0.02 10.33 -6.43
CA LEU A 42 -1.05 11.27 -5.98
C LEU A 42 -2.46 10.69 -6.15
N MET A 43 -2.74 10.01 -7.28
CA MET A 43 -4.00 9.30 -7.51
C MET A 43 -4.22 8.23 -6.44
N MET A 44 -3.19 7.43 -6.15
CA MET A 44 -3.30 6.39 -5.13
C MET A 44 -3.55 6.97 -3.74
N MET A 45 -2.87 8.06 -3.39
CA MET A 45 -3.11 8.76 -2.14
C MET A 45 -4.57 9.25 -2.06
N GLU A 46 -5.13 9.81 -3.13
CA GLU A 46 -6.54 10.21 -3.19
C GLU A 46 -7.50 9.02 -3.01
N VAL A 47 -7.24 7.89 -3.67
CA VAL A 47 -8.01 6.64 -3.48
C VAL A 47 -7.96 6.22 -2.01
N LEU A 48 -6.80 6.30 -1.39
CA LEU A 48 -6.59 5.98 0.01
C LEU A 48 -7.29 6.96 0.96
N PHE A 49 -7.45 8.26 0.63
CA PHE A 49 -8.19 9.21 1.47
C PHE A 49 -9.70 9.03 1.46
N ASN A 50 -10.25 8.55 0.34
CA ASN A 50 -11.69 8.37 0.18
C ASN A 50 -12.21 7.05 0.79
N THR A 51 -11.38 6.36 1.57
CA THR A 51 -11.66 5.04 2.17
C THR A 51 -12.44 5.10 3.49
N SER A 52 -13.03 6.24 3.85
CA SER A 52 -13.80 6.43 5.10
C SER A 52 -15.00 5.46 5.31
N GLU A 53 -15.28 4.59 4.35
CA GLU A 53 -16.39 3.62 4.37
C GLU A 53 -15.95 2.17 4.67
N PHE A 54 -14.65 1.86 4.78
CA PHE A 54 -14.19 0.47 5.01
C PHE A 54 -14.20 0.09 6.49
N TYR A 55 -15.38 -0.13 7.06
CA TYR A 55 -15.48 -0.80 8.35
C TYR A 55 -15.47 -2.33 8.16
N ALA A 56 -14.37 -2.96 8.56
CA ALA A 56 -14.18 -4.41 8.41
C ALA A 56 -13.79 -5.07 9.74
N GLU A 57 -14.67 -5.02 10.74
CA GLU A 57 -14.48 -5.87 11.93
C GLU A 57 -15.06 -7.27 11.70
N PRO A 58 -14.25 -8.34 11.85
CA PRO A 58 -14.77 -9.68 11.76
C PRO A 58 -15.61 -10.03 12.99
N PHE A 59 -16.58 -10.91 12.81
CA PHE A 59 -17.37 -11.43 13.93
C PHE A 59 -16.51 -12.22 14.95
N ASN A 60 -15.46 -12.90 14.48
CA ASN A 60 -14.49 -13.65 15.29
C ASN A 60 -13.10 -13.56 14.67
N SER A 61 -12.04 -13.69 15.49
CA SER A 61 -10.63 -13.70 15.06
C SER A 61 -10.32 -14.73 13.96
N ASP A 62 -11.06 -15.84 13.96
CA ASP A 62 -10.81 -16.99 13.07
C ASP A 62 -11.59 -16.87 11.75
N SER A 63 -12.22 -15.72 11.50
CA SER A 63 -13.01 -15.49 10.29
C SER A 63 -12.09 -15.35 9.07
N LEU A 64 -12.47 -16.02 7.98
CA LEU A 64 -11.78 -15.90 6.71
C LEU A 64 -12.47 -14.86 5.82
N ARG A 65 -11.68 -14.02 5.17
CA ARG A 65 -12.16 -13.15 4.09
C ARG A 65 -12.41 -13.98 2.84
N VAL A 66 -13.55 -13.76 2.18
CA VAL A 66 -13.86 -14.35 0.88
C VAL A 66 -13.67 -13.28 -0.19
N PHE A 67 -12.82 -13.55 -1.17
CA PHE A 67 -12.61 -12.68 -2.32
C PHE A 67 -13.79 -12.80 -3.29
N CYS A 68 -14.28 -11.67 -3.78
CA CYS A 68 -15.30 -11.68 -4.80
C CYS A 68 -14.69 -12.14 -6.15
N ARG A 69 -15.54 -12.43 -7.13
CA ARG A 69 -15.08 -12.91 -8.43
C ARG A 69 -14.13 -11.93 -9.11
N GLU A 70 -14.45 -10.65 -9.06
CA GLU A 70 -13.66 -9.59 -9.67
C GLU A 70 -12.28 -9.46 -9.01
N GLU A 71 -12.22 -9.47 -7.67
CA GLU A 71 -10.95 -9.48 -6.94
C GLU A 71 -10.12 -10.72 -7.29
N ALA A 72 -10.74 -11.91 -7.33
CA ALA A 72 -10.04 -13.16 -7.63
C ALA A 72 -9.54 -13.24 -9.09
N GLU A 73 -10.18 -12.51 -10.02
CA GLU A 73 -9.75 -12.41 -11.42
C GLU A 73 -8.63 -11.38 -11.60
N ASN A 74 -8.58 -10.32 -10.79
CA ASN A 74 -7.59 -9.23 -10.92
C ASN A 74 -6.37 -9.37 -9.99
N LEU A 75 -6.53 -9.95 -8.80
CA LEU A 75 -5.46 -10.07 -7.81
C LEU A 75 -4.70 -11.39 -7.98
N PRO A 76 -3.37 -11.35 -8.14
CA PRO A 76 -2.55 -12.56 -8.11
C PRO A 76 -2.69 -13.33 -6.80
N GLN A 77 -2.54 -14.65 -6.87
CA GLN A 77 -2.63 -15.52 -5.68
C GLN A 77 -1.63 -15.14 -4.59
N GLU A 78 -0.42 -14.73 -4.97
CA GLU A 78 0.61 -14.27 -4.04
C GLU A 78 0.21 -12.99 -3.29
N VAL A 79 -0.51 -12.07 -3.94
CA VAL A 79 -1.01 -10.83 -3.33
C VAL A 79 -2.13 -11.15 -2.33
N MET A 80 -3.06 -12.03 -2.70
CA MET A 80 -4.09 -12.52 -1.76
C MET A 80 -3.47 -13.21 -0.55
N GLY A 81 -2.41 -14.02 -0.76
CA GLY A 81 -1.65 -14.68 0.29
C GLY A 81 -0.92 -13.69 1.20
N LEU A 82 -0.29 -12.65 0.64
CA LEU A 82 0.34 -11.57 1.40
C LEU A 82 -0.67 -10.87 2.32
N MET A 83 -1.84 -10.52 1.80
CA MET A 83 -2.89 -9.87 2.60
C MET A 83 -3.35 -10.73 3.78
N GLN A 84 -3.49 -12.04 3.55
CA GLN A 84 -3.84 -12.97 4.62
C GLN A 84 -2.72 -13.10 5.65
N TYR A 85 -1.47 -13.20 5.21
CA TYR A 85 -0.29 -13.30 6.05
C TYR A 85 -0.13 -12.07 6.96
N LEU A 86 -0.22 -10.86 6.40
CA LEU A 86 -0.04 -9.63 7.17
C LEU A 86 -1.10 -9.43 8.26
N VAL A 87 -2.34 -9.87 8.02
CA VAL A 87 -3.37 -9.86 9.07
C VAL A 87 -3.09 -10.91 10.14
N ALA A 88 -2.67 -12.12 9.75
CA ALA A 88 -2.37 -13.20 10.70
C ALA A 88 -1.23 -12.83 11.66
N GLU A 89 -0.22 -12.12 11.16
CA GLU A 89 0.89 -11.61 11.94
C GLU A 89 0.61 -10.26 12.62
N HIS A 90 -0.63 -9.75 12.53
CA HIS A 90 -1.05 -8.47 13.12
C HIS A 90 -0.23 -7.27 12.61
N ALA A 91 0.36 -7.37 11.42
CA ALA A 91 1.09 -6.28 10.77
C ALA A 91 0.15 -5.25 10.13
N ILE A 92 -1.03 -5.69 9.69
CA ILE A 92 -2.12 -4.82 9.24
C ILE A 92 -3.43 -5.25 9.92
N THR A 93 -4.31 -4.28 10.14
CA THR A 93 -5.69 -4.53 10.58
C THR A 93 -6.56 -5.04 9.43
N TYR A 94 -7.73 -5.58 9.77
CA TYR A 94 -8.73 -5.98 8.78
C TYR A 94 -9.20 -4.81 7.91
N GLU A 95 -9.36 -3.62 8.48
CA GLU A 95 -9.67 -2.38 7.76
C GLU A 95 -8.55 -2.03 6.78
N GLN A 96 -7.30 -2.00 7.25
CA GLN A 96 -6.14 -1.71 6.38
C GLN A 96 -6.01 -2.71 5.23
N ARG A 97 -6.34 -3.98 5.46
CA ARG A 97 -6.41 -4.98 4.38
C ARG A 97 -7.44 -4.58 3.30
N GLU A 98 -8.64 -4.16 3.68
CA GLU A 98 -9.65 -3.74 2.70
C GLU A 98 -9.23 -2.48 1.93
N ILE A 99 -8.60 -1.53 2.62
CA ILE A 99 -8.04 -0.32 2.02
C ILE A 99 -6.99 -0.67 0.95
N VAL A 100 -6.04 -1.57 1.28
CA VAL A 100 -5.01 -2.01 0.34
C VAL A 100 -5.63 -2.75 -0.85
N ILE A 101 -6.60 -3.64 -0.62
CA ILE A 101 -7.30 -4.36 -1.69
C ILE A 101 -8.03 -3.37 -2.61
N HIS A 102 -8.75 -2.40 -2.05
CA HIS A 102 -9.44 -1.38 -2.84
C HIS A 102 -8.47 -0.54 -3.69
N ALA A 103 -7.33 -0.16 -3.12
CA ALA A 103 -6.26 0.55 -3.83
C ALA A 103 -5.67 -0.29 -4.97
N LEU A 104 -5.40 -1.57 -4.73
CA LEU A 104 -4.93 -2.51 -5.76
C LEU A 104 -5.90 -2.64 -6.92
N MET A 105 -7.21 -2.62 -6.67
CA MET A 105 -8.23 -2.68 -7.72
C MET A 105 -8.28 -1.43 -8.63
N HIS A 106 -7.55 -0.36 -8.29
CA HIS A 106 -7.37 0.82 -9.16
C HIS A 106 -6.11 0.74 -10.04
N ILE A 107 -5.29 -0.30 -9.85
CA ILE A 107 -4.12 -0.59 -10.69
C ILE A 107 -4.52 -1.56 -11.81
N PRO A 108 -4.02 -1.39 -13.05
CA PRO A 108 -4.19 -2.39 -14.09
C PRO A 108 -3.73 -3.78 -13.62
N SER A 109 -4.56 -4.81 -13.83
CA SER A 109 -4.31 -6.16 -13.30
C SER A 109 -2.95 -6.75 -13.71
N ASP A 110 -2.43 -6.38 -14.87
CA ASP A 110 -1.12 -6.81 -15.39
C ASP A 110 0.07 -6.09 -14.75
N GLU A 111 -0.17 -4.99 -14.03
CA GLU A 111 0.84 -4.27 -13.25
C GLU A 111 0.82 -4.66 -11.76
N ILE A 112 -0.22 -5.37 -11.30
CA ILE A 112 -0.31 -5.84 -9.92
C ILE A 112 0.69 -6.98 -9.69
N THR A 113 1.72 -6.67 -8.90
CA THR A 113 2.75 -7.63 -8.46
C THR A 113 2.81 -7.69 -6.94
N LEU A 114 3.49 -8.71 -6.39
CA LEU A 114 3.75 -8.79 -4.95
C LEU A 114 4.44 -7.51 -4.43
N ASP A 115 5.43 -6.99 -5.16
CA ASP A 115 6.14 -5.76 -4.76
C ASP A 115 5.22 -4.54 -4.77
N THR A 116 4.36 -4.43 -5.77
CA THR A 116 3.37 -3.33 -5.82
C THR A 116 2.41 -3.40 -4.63
N ALA A 117 1.97 -4.60 -4.24
CA ALA A 117 1.14 -4.78 -3.05
C ALA A 117 1.89 -4.40 -1.76
N LYS A 118 3.15 -4.81 -1.60
CA LYS A 118 3.98 -4.44 -0.44
C LYS A 118 4.17 -2.91 -0.35
N VAL A 119 4.38 -2.24 -1.48
CA VAL A 119 4.50 -0.78 -1.55
C VAL A 119 3.21 -0.09 -1.09
N LEU A 120 2.04 -0.57 -1.52
CA LEU A 120 0.77 -0.02 -1.06
C LEU A 120 0.50 -0.29 0.42
N VAL A 121 0.89 -1.45 0.94
CA VAL A 121 0.82 -1.75 2.39
C VAL A 121 1.64 -0.73 3.17
N LEU A 122 2.89 -0.47 2.75
CA LEU A 122 3.75 0.52 3.40
C LEU A 122 3.14 1.92 3.37
N LEU A 123 2.57 2.32 2.22
CA LEU A 123 1.89 3.60 2.09
C LEU A 123 0.72 3.74 3.07
N VAL A 124 -0.13 2.71 3.18
CA VAL A 124 -1.27 2.68 4.11
C VAL A 124 -0.81 2.73 5.57
N LEU A 125 0.20 1.93 5.93
CA LEU A 125 0.73 1.91 7.30
C LEU A 125 1.35 3.25 7.69
N TRP A 126 2.07 3.88 6.77
CA TRP A 126 2.64 5.20 6.97
C TRP A 126 1.56 6.29 7.10
N MET A 127 0.50 6.25 6.29
CA MET A 127 -0.65 7.16 6.43
C MET A 127 -1.39 6.99 7.75
N HIS A 128 -1.58 5.73 8.19
CA HIS A 128 -2.29 5.42 9.43
C HIS A 128 -1.40 5.49 10.68
N LYS A 129 -0.13 5.89 10.54
CA LYS A 129 0.86 5.97 11.63
C LYS A 129 0.95 4.66 12.43
N SER A 130 0.88 3.54 11.72
CA SER A 130 0.82 2.22 12.31
C SER A 130 2.22 1.67 12.61
N GLU A 131 2.36 0.99 13.75
CA GLU A 131 3.60 0.31 14.11
C GLU A 131 3.69 -1.05 13.42
N LEU A 132 4.86 -1.35 12.87
CA LEU A 132 5.11 -2.56 12.11
C LEU A 132 5.97 -3.54 12.94
N PRO A 133 5.61 -4.84 12.99
CA PRO A 133 6.48 -5.84 13.59
C PRO A 133 7.85 -5.86 12.88
N VAL A 134 8.94 -5.85 13.67
CA VAL A 134 10.32 -5.70 13.16
C VAL A 134 10.64 -6.67 12.02
N LEU A 135 10.29 -7.97 12.16
CA LEU A 135 10.60 -9.00 11.17
C LEU A 135 9.84 -8.85 9.85
N ILE A 136 8.70 -8.17 9.87
CA ILE A 136 7.85 -7.94 8.69
C ILE A 136 8.26 -6.63 8.01
N GLY A 137 8.75 -5.66 8.79
CA GLY A 137 9.30 -4.41 8.29
C GLY A 137 10.37 -4.64 7.22
N ASP A 138 11.34 -5.51 7.50
CA ASP A 138 12.44 -5.78 6.56
C ASP A 138 11.93 -6.37 5.23
N ASP A 139 10.98 -7.33 5.28
CA ASP A 139 10.40 -7.95 4.09
C ASP A 139 9.58 -6.96 3.24
N LEU A 140 8.81 -6.08 3.88
CA LEU A 140 8.05 -5.05 3.17
C LEU A 140 8.98 -3.99 2.57
N MET A 141 9.95 -3.49 3.35
CA MET A 141 10.89 -2.45 2.91
C MET A 141 11.78 -2.92 1.76
N SER A 142 12.01 -4.23 1.61
CA SER A 142 12.71 -4.78 0.44
C SER A 142 12.06 -4.37 -0.89
N ALA A 143 10.73 -4.20 -0.91
CA ALA A 143 9.98 -3.77 -2.10
C ALA A 143 10.27 -2.31 -2.51
N LEU A 144 10.69 -1.46 -1.56
CA LEU A 144 11.10 -0.07 -1.87
C LEU A 144 12.52 0.01 -2.42
N THR A 145 13.36 -1.01 -2.21
CA THR A 145 14.78 -0.98 -2.60
C THR A 145 15.07 -1.75 -3.89
N GLY A 146 14.03 -2.36 -4.49
CA GLY A 146 14.17 -3.20 -5.69
C GLY A 146 15.01 -4.48 -5.49
N GLN A 147 15.39 -4.81 -4.25
CA GLN A 147 16.13 -6.04 -3.95
C GLN A 147 15.14 -7.18 -3.73
N ASN A 148 14.69 -7.76 -4.85
CA ASN A 148 14.07 -9.07 -4.88
C ASN A 148 15.11 -10.11 -4.43
N VAL A 149 15.19 -10.41 -3.12
CA VAL A 149 15.94 -11.58 -2.66
C VAL A 149 15.08 -12.80 -3.00
N MET A 150 15.27 -13.29 -4.22
CA MET A 150 14.82 -14.62 -4.63
C MET A 150 15.42 -15.65 -3.66
N HIS A 151 14.58 -16.25 -2.82
CA HIS A 151 14.89 -17.47 -2.09
C HIS A 151 14.01 -18.62 -2.57
#